data_AF-A0AAU6WKP9-F1
#
_entry.id   AF-A0AAU6WKP9-F1
#
_cell.length_a   1.000
_cell.length_b   1.000
_cell.length_c   1.000
_cell.angle_alpha   90.00
_cell.angle_beta   90.00
_cell.angle_gamma   90.00
#
_symmetry.space_group_name_H-M   'P 1'
#
loop_
_entity.id
_entity.type
_entity.pdbx_description
1 polymer ?
#
loop_
_entity_poly.entity_id
_entity_poly.type
_entity_poly.pdbx_seq_one_letter_code
_entity_poly.pdbx_strand_id
1 'polypeptide(L)'
;MKGYYKLQMKNDSTKVNHVDEVIADNRITSHIDYAGPGFENLSKGDIVLVHKGSYPHSLVEVLYKISDENEISGASFGIDYRVDVKSLFSELDNTLDFKKQNKQIGYDGTFNPLHDNTSKTFLFIKSWYDYIEKRNYISELKKIIFYKKQIILQGPPGTGKTRLAKQVADNIINNNPQNLSPKELIENFFKSGRSDEKYNENFKSRLEEFYEYFPKNQFSKMDIDDYCIGRNNSTNFCWWIERGLDKYGKFTPGNSGNYLIYYSKEDEDYRLTKFPGKSISDILPLIKDALNKLSENEDIVQVSKLFGDSFIIKILNSYYPEKYFPINGRTSLVNLMKIFDKPFKKIATIELNKSVQNIFDEYKNKYPSDITTLDFMHFLYSRFDLKNDGNLYEDSKKLMFPENLL
;
A
#
# COMPACT_ATOMS: atom_id res chain seq x y z
N MET A 1 11.43 -37.43 -15.21
CA MET A 1 10.14 -37.22 -14.49
C MET A 1 10.48 -36.34 -13.31
N LYS A 2 9.73 -35.26 -13.03
CA LYS A 2 10.05 -34.36 -11.90
C LYS A 2 9.90 -35.12 -10.58
N GLY A 3 10.89 -35.04 -9.70
CA GLY A 3 10.79 -35.51 -8.32
C GLY A 3 10.07 -34.49 -7.45
N TYR A 4 9.44 -34.98 -6.38
CA TYR A 4 8.78 -34.16 -5.36
C TYR A 4 9.41 -34.43 -4.01
N TYR A 5 9.73 -33.37 -3.27
CA TYR A 5 10.49 -33.45 -2.03
C TYR A 5 9.93 -32.51 -0.99
N LYS A 6 10.20 -32.80 0.29
CA LYS A 6 10.05 -31.84 1.39
C LYS A 6 11.40 -31.58 2.03
N LEU A 7 11.63 -30.32 2.42
CA LEU A 7 12.87 -29.86 3.05
C LEU A 7 12.55 -28.95 4.24
N GLN A 8 13.21 -29.19 5.37
CA GLN A 8 13.25 -28.29 6.51
C GLN A 8 14.65 -27.68 6.60
N MET A 9 14.75 -26.37 6.40
CA MET A 9 16.04 -25.67 6.46
C MET A 9 16.22 -25.07 7.85
N LYS A 10 17.10 -25.65 8.65
CA LYS A 10 17.50 -25.16 9.97
C LYS A 10 18.98 -25.44 10.17
N ASN A 11 19.66 -24.57 10.90
CA ASN A 11 20.99 -24.88 11.39
C ASN A 11 20.83 -25.93 12.51
N ASP A 12 21.16 -27.17 12.22
CA ASP A 12 20.93 -28.30 13.14
C ASP A 12 21.79 -28.22 14.42
N SER A 13 22.88 -27.44 14.42
CA SER A 13 23.74 -27.23 15.60
C SER A 13 23.18 -26.15 16.55
N THR A 14 22.64 -25.06 16.02
CA THR A 14 22.15 -23.91 16.84
C THR A 14 20.64 -23.83 16.95
N LYS A 15 19.90 -24.68 16.20
CA LYS A 15 18.44 -24.65 16.00
C LYS A 15 17.90 -23.33 15.44
N VAL A 16 18.77 -22.46 14.93
CA VAL A 16 18.37 -21.20 14.28
C VAL A 16 17.84 -21.49 12.88
N ASN A 17 16.75 -20.82 12.49
CA ASN A 17 16.14 -20.98 11.17
C ASN A 17 16.61 -19.86 10.23
N HIS A 18 17.12 -20.24 9.05
CA HIS A 18 17.60 -19.32 8.02
C HIS A 18 16.76 -19.39 6.73
N VAL A 19 15.52 -19.90 6.80
CA VAL A 19 14.68 -20.10 5.61
C VAL A 19 14.49 -18.79 4.84
N ASP A 20 14.11 -17.71 5.53
CA ASP A 20 13.81 -16.43 4.86
C ASP A 20 15.05 -15.87 4.15
N GLU A 21 16.21 -15.92 4.82
CA GLU A 21 17.49 -15.44 4.30
C GLU A 21 17.91 -16.20 3.05
N VAL A 22 17.90 -17.54 3.11
CA VAL A 22 18.37 -18.39 2.01
C VAL A 22 17.37 -18.39 0.84
N ILE A 23 16.06 -18.31 1.12
CA ILE A 23 15.04 -18.18 0.07
C ILE A 23 15.10 -16.81 -0.60
N ALA A 24 15.44 -15.74 0.12
CA ALA A 24 15.69 -14.43 -0.48
C ALA A 24 16.89 -14.44 -1.44
N ASP A 25 17.89 -15.30 -1.19
CA ASP A 25 19.00 -15.58 -2.11
C ASP A 25 18.63 -16.61 -3.21
N ASN A 26 17.36 -17.00 -3.36
CA ASN A 26 16.90 -18.00 -4.33
C ASN A 26 17.66 -19.33 -4.21
N ARG A 27 17.95 -19.78 -2.99
CA ARG A 27 18.62 -21.04 -2.74
C ARG A 27 17.85 -21.94 -1.79
N ILE A 28 18.26 -23.20 -1.78
CA ILE A 28 18.03 -24.13 -0.67
C ILE A 28 19.37 -24.72 -0.24
N THR A 29 19.50 -25.01 1.06
CA THR A 29 20.74 -25.53 1.61
C THR A 29 20.50 -26.53 2.73
N SER A 30 21.36 -27.55 2.82
CA SER A 30 21.37 -28.49 3.93
C SER A 30 22.71 -29.21 4.06
N HIS A 31 23.00 -29.69 5.26
CA HIS A 31 24.16 -30.53 5.51
C HIS A 31 23.85 -31.99 5.16
N ILE A 32 24.80 -32.66 4.51
CA ILE A 32 24.63 -34.03 4.04
C ILE A 32 24.31 -35.01 5.16
N ASP A 33 24.91 -34.82 6.35
CA ASP A 33 24.67 -35.69 7.51
C ASP A 33 23.22 -35.66 8.03
N TYR A 34 22.49 -34.56 7.78
CA TYR A 34 21.11 -34.39 8.25
C TYR A 34 20.09 -34.65 7.13
N ALA A 35 20.38 -34.22 5.91
CA ALA A 35 19.50 -34.42 4.76
C ALA A 35 19.65 -35.79 4.09
N GLY A 36 20.79 -36.45 4.32
CA GLY A 36 21.14 -37.73 3.70
C GLY A 36 21.48 -37.64 2.21
N PRO A 37 21.94 -38.75 1.62
CA PRO A 37 22.45 -38.81 0.24
C PRO A 37 21.41 -38.47 -0.82
N GLY A 38 20.12 -38.55 -0.49
CA GLY A 38 19.05 -38.16 -1.41
C GLY A 38 19.09 -36.69 -1.80
N PHE A 39 19.54 -35.80 -0.90
CA PHE A 39 19.62 -34.36 -1.17
C PHE A 39 20.75 -34.00 -2.13
N GLU A 40 21.81 -34.82 -2.18
CA GLU A 40 22.95 -34.60 -3.06
C GLU A 40 22.61 -34.82 -4.55
N ASN A 41 21.48 -35.47 -4.84
CA ASN A 41 21.11 -35.93 -6.16
C ASN A 41 19.84 -35.25 -6.72
N LEU A 42 19.54 -34.03 -6.28
CA LEU A 42 18.44 -33.25 -6.85
C LEU A 42 18.75 -32.85 -8.29
N SER A 43 17.76 -33.04 -9.15
CA SER A 43 17.84 -32.76 -10.59
C SER A 43 17.12 -31.47 -10.94
N LYS A 44 17.55 -30.84 -12.05
CA LYS A 44 16.84 -29.68 -12.60
C LYS A 44 15.36 -30.01 -12.84
N GLY A 45 14.48 -29.16 -12.31
CA GLY A 45 13.03 -29.30 -12.42
C GLY A 45 12.37 -30.01 -11.26
N ASP A 46 13.14 -30.54 -10.30
CA ASP A 46 12.59 -31.14 -9.08
C ASP A 46 11.90 -30.08 -8.21
N ILE A 47 10.77 -30.48 -7.61
CA ILE A 47 9.91 -29.58 -6.83
C ILE A 47 10.09 -29.87 -5.35
N VAL A 48 10.48 -28.84 -4.59
CA VAL A 48 10.75 -28.96 -3.16
C VAL A 48 9.81 -28.06 -2.38
N LEU A 49 9.08 -28.64 -1.43
CA LEU A 49 8.34 -27.90 -0.41
C LEU A 49 9.28 -27.55 0.73
N VAL A 50 9.51 -26.26 0.93
CA VAL A 50 10.34 -25.74 2.02
C VAL A 50 9.45 -25.43 3.22
N HIS A 51 9.84 -25.95 4.39
CA HIS A 51 9.18 -25.71 5.67
C HIS A 51 9.96 -24.73 6.54
N LYS A 52 9.23 -23.90 7.28
CA LYS A 52 9.73 -23.11 8.40
C LYS A 52 9.09 -23.60 9.69
N GLY A 53 9.84 -24.37 10.47
CA GLY A 53 9.27 -25.14 11.59
C GLY A 53 8.22 -26.14 11.09
N SER A 54 7.02 -26.11 11.68
CA SER A 54 5.90 -26.99 11.31
C SER A 54 5.07 -26.49 10.12
N TYR A 55 5.40 -25.34 9.55
CA TYR A 55 4.56 -24.67 8.56
C TYR A 55 5.20 -24.68 7.15
N PRO A 56 4.38 -24.91 6.09
CA PRO A 56 4.79 -24.66 4.72
C PRO A 56 5.23 -23.19 4.55
N HIS A 57 6.40 -22.98 3.95
CA HIS A 57 6.94 -21.64 3.69
C HIS A 57 6.87 -21.30 2.21
N SER A 58 7.50 -22.11 1.35
CA SER A 58 7.61 -21.83 -0.08
C SER A 58 7.65 -23.13 -0.90
N LEU A 59 7.26 -23.01 -2.16
CA LEU A 59 7.46 -24.05 -3.16
C LEU A 59 8.52 -23.59 -4.15
N VAL A 60 9.55 -24.42 -4.36
CA VAL A 60 10.69 -24.07 -5.20
C VAL A 60 10.95 -25.15 -6.26
N GLU A 61 11.49 -24.74 -7.40
CA GLU A 61 11.97 -25.64 -8.46
C GLU A 61 13.50 -25.58 -8.54
N VAL A 62 14.16 -26.74 -8.51
CA VAL A 62 15.62 -26.83 -8.58
C VAL A 62 16.11 -26.43 -9.98
N LEU A 63 17.10 -25.54 -10.03
CA LEU A 63 17.74 -25.12 -11.28
C LEU A 63 19.04 -25.88 -11.51
N TYR A 64 19.97 -25.80 -10.55
CA TYR A 64 21.27 -26.49 -10.58
C TYR A 64 21.91 -26.54 -9.18
N LYS A 65 22.82 -27.49 -8.98
CA LYS A 65 23.68 -27.57 -7.79
C LYS A 65 24.77 -26.51 -7.92
N ILE A 66 24.94 -25.68 -6.89
CA ILE A 66 25.96 -24.63 -6.88
C ILE A 66 27.32 -25.29 -6.60
N SER A 67 28.32 -24.95 -7.41
CA SER A 67 29.70 -25.45 -7.25
C SER A 67 30.70 -24.32 -6.97
N ASP A 68 30.34 -23.07 -7.26
CA ASP A 68 31.14 -21.89 -6.98
C ASP A 68 30.63 -21.22 -5.69
N GLU A 69 31.46 -21.15 -4.65
CA GLU A 69 31.10 -20.54 -3.37
C GLU A 69 30.82 -19.04 -3.48
N ASN A 70 31.34 -18.36 -4.51
CA ASN A 70 31.09 -16.92 -4.73
C ASN A 70 29.63 -16.62 -5.09
N GLU A 71 28.86 -17.63 -5.47
CA GLU A 71 27.42 -17.52 -5.74
C GLU A 71 26.57 -17.53 -4.46
N ILE A 72 27.15 -17.85 -3.31
CA ILE A 72 26.44 -18.04 -2.06
C ILE A 72 26.50 -16.73 -1.25
N SER A 73 25.32 -16.16 -0.98
CA SER A 73 25.19 -15.10 0.01
C SER A 73 24.51 -15.64 1.27
N GLY A 74 25.03 -15.26 2.44
CA GLY A 74 24.46 -15.66 3.73
C GLY A 74 24.78 -17.10 4.15
N ALA A 75 23.87 -17.73 4.89
CA ALA A 75 24.06 -19.06 5.43
C ALA A 75 24.17 -20.16 4.34
N SER A 76 25.21 -21.00 4.44
CA SER A 76 25.34 -22.28 3.74
C SER A 76 25.55 -23.38 4.77
N PHE A 77 24.95 -24.54 4.53
CA PHE A 77 25.06 -25.73 5.37
C PHE A 77 25.80 -26.87 4.67
N GLY A 78 26.49 -26.62 3.56
CA GLY A 78 27.39 -27.57 2.90
C GLY A 78 26.96 -27.96 1.48
N ILE A 79 25.69 -28.29 1.26
CA ILE A 79 25.17 -28.52 -0.10
C ILE A 79 24.14 -27.46 -0.43
N ASP A 80 24.38 -26.74 -1.52
CA ASP A 80 23.56 -25.62 -1.96
C ASP A 80 23.04 -25.83 -3.38
N TYR A 81 21.76 -25.52 -3.58
CA TYR A 81 21.14 -25.50 -4.91
C TYR A 81 20.58 -24.12 -5.19
N ARG A 82 20.77 -23.67 -6.43
CA ARG A 82 20.02 -22.54 -6.96
C ARG A 82 18.62 -23.02 -7.32
N VAL A 83 17.61 -22.26 -6.92
CA VAL A 83 16.20 -22.59 -7.14
C VAL A 83 15.44 -21.40 -7.72
N ASP A 84 14.35 -21.70 -8.41
CA ASP A 84 13.32 -20.72 -8.78
C ASP A 84 12.20 -20.80 -7.73
N VAL A 85 11.98 -19.71 -6.99
CA VAL A 85 10.93 -19.64 -5.97
C VAL A 85 9.58 -19.43 -6.66
N LYS A 86 8.81 -20.53 -6.82
CA LYS A 86 7.56 -20.51 -7.57
C LYS A 86 6.44 -19.74 -6.87
N SER A 87 6.39 -19.81 -5.54
CA SER A 87 5.37 -19.14 -4.72
C SER A 87 5.73 -19.22 -3.25
N LEU A 88 5.42 -18.17 -2.49
CA LEU A 88 5.36 -18.23 -1.04
C LEU A 88 3.97 -18.70 -0.58
N PHE A 89 3.90 -19.44 0.52
CA PHE A 89 2.64 -19.93 1.09
C PHE A 89 1.78 -18.80 1.67
N SER A 90 2.43 -17.77 2.22
CA SER A 90 1.80 -16.58 2.80
C SER A 90 1.02 -15.76 1.76
N GLU A 91 1.46 -15.79 0.49
CA GLU A 91 0.86 -15.04 -0.61
C GLU A 91 -0.36 -15.72 -1.25
N LEU A 92 -0.62 -16.99 -0.92
CA LEU A 92 -1.74 -17.73 -1.45
C LEU A 92 -3.07 -17.32 -0.80
N ASP A 93 -4.13 -17.30 -1.59
CA ASP A 93 -5.49 -17.05 -1.11
C ASP A 93 -5.91 -18.12 -0.07
N ASN A 94 -6.43 -17.66 1.08
CA ASN A 94 -6.92 -18.50 2.18
C ASN A 94 -8.15 -19.34 1.81
N THR A 95 -8.84 -19.01 0.71
CA THR A 95 -10.00 -19.74 0.22
C THR A 95 -9.63 -21.02 -0.54
N LEU A 96 -8.36 -21.18 -0.94
CA LEU A 96 -7.88 -22.35 -1.70
C LEU A 96 -8.07 -23.65 -0.91
N ASP A 97 -8.64 -24.65 -1.56
CA ASP A 97 -9.02 -25.91 -0.91
C ASP A 97 -7.82 -26.62 -0.26
N PHE A 98 -6.67 -26.66 -0.94
CA PHE A 98 -5.46 -27.27 -0.40
C PHE A 98 -4.89 -26.50 0.81
N LYS A 99 -5.19 -25.20 0.96
CA LYS A 99 -4.79 -24.37 2.11
C LYS A 99 -5.73 -24.56 3.31
N LYS A 100 -7.02 -24.79 3.07
CA LYS A 100 -8.02 -25.10 4.11
C LYS A 100 -7.78 -26.46 4.75
N GLN A 101 -7.46 -27.46 3.93
CA GLN A 101 -7.39 -28.86 4.36
C GLN A 101 -6.09 -29.21 5.10
N ASN A 102 -5.01 -28.43 4.93
CA ASN A 102 -3.67 -28.82 5.35
C ASN A 102 -2.87 -27.66 5.96
N LYS A 103 -3.36 -27.05 7.06
CA LYS A 103 -2.59 -26.01 7.79
C LYS A 103 -1.33 -26.56 8.49
N GLN A 104 -1.28 -27.86 8.75
CA GLN A 104 -0.16 -28.55 9.36
C GLN A 104 0.13 -29.82 8.55
N ILE A 105 1.02 -29.70 7.57
CA ILE A 105 1.56 -30.87 6.88
C ILE A 105 2.73 -31.34 7.71
N GLY A 106 2.62 -32.56 8.25
CA GLY A 106 3.57 -33.13 9.19
C GLY A 106 5.02 -32.99 8.71
N TYR A 107 5.86 -32.50 9.61
CA TYR A 107 7.31 -32.46 9.42
C TYR A 107 7.88 -33.73 10.07
N ASP A 108 8.65 -34.50 9.31
CA ASP A 108 9.41 -35.65 9.82
C ASP A 108 10.69 -35.70 8.98
N GLY A 109 11.84 -35.54 9.65
CA GLY A 109 13.16 -35.46 9.03
C GLY A 109 13.51 -34.11 8.41
N THR A 110 14.79 -33.92 8.07
CA THR A 110 15.32 -32.70 7.44
C THR A 110 15.00 -32.67 5.94
N PHE A 111 15.16 -33.77 5.23
CA PHE A 111 14.83 -33.90 3.80
C PHE A 111 14.17 -35.24 3.53
N ASN A 112 13.14 -35.27 2.67
CA ASN A 112 12.44 -36.51 2.34
C ASN A 112 11.91 -36.52 0.90
N PRO A 113 12.39 -37.46 0.05
CA PRO A 113 11.81 -37.75 -1.25
C PRO A 113 10.40 -38.35 -1.13
N LEU A 114 9.45 -37.84 -1.91
CA LEU A 114 8.06 -38.28 -1.89
C LEU A 114 7.83 -39.26 -3.06
N HIS A 115 8.08 -40.54 -2.81
CA HIS A 115 7.86 -41.61 -3.77
C HIS A 115 6.38 -42.07 -3.85
N ASP A 116 5.64 -41.91 -2.76
CA ASP A 116 4.21 -42.24 -2.72
C ASP A 116 3.36 -41.05 -3.20
N ASN A 117 2.90 -41.17 -4.45
CA ASN A 117 2.05 -40.20 -5.12
C ASN A 117 0.62 -40.10 -4.54
N THR A 118 0.27 -40.95 -3.58
CA THR A 118 -1.03 -40.92 -2.88
C THR A 118 -0.92 -40.28 -1.49
N SER A 119 0.29 -40.02 -1.01
CA SER A 119 0.51 -39.40 0.29
C SER A 119 -0.09 -37.98 0.36
N LYS A 120 -0.62 -37.61 1.52
CA LYS A 120 -1.23 -36.28 1.75
C LYS A 120 -0.27 -35.13 1.39
N THR A 121 1.01 -35.29 1.74
CA THR A 121 2.07 -34.33 1.44
C THR A 121 2.30 -34.19 -0.06
N PHE A 122 2.41 -35.32 -0.79
CA PHE A 122 2.55 -35.27 -2.24
C PHE A 122 1.35 -34.59 -2.89
N LEU A 123 0.13 -35.00 -2.53
CA LEU A 123 -1.10 -34.43 -3.08
C LEU A 123 -1.22 -32.92 -2.82
N PHE A 124 -0.80 -32.46 -1.63
CA PHE A 124 -0.74 -31.03 -1.34
C PHE A 124 0.26 -30.29 -2.24
N ILE A 125 1.50 -30.78 -2.32
CA ILE A 125 2.54 -30.16 -3.14
C ILE A 125 2.10 -30.13 -4.60
N LYS A 126 1.56 -31.25 -5.08
CA LYS A 126 1.08 -31.39 -6.44
C LYS A 126 -0.06 -30.41 -6.73
N SER A 127 -1.03 -30.28 -5.83
CA SER A 127 -2.15 -29.34 -5.97
C SER A 127 -1.69 -27.89 -6.00
N TRP A 128 -0.73 -27.52 -5.15
CA TRP A 128 -0.15 -26.18 -5.15
C TRP A 128 0.65 -25.91 -6.43
N TYR A 129 1.50 -26.84 -6.83
CA TYR A 129 2.28 -26.74 -8.07
C TYR A 129 1.37 -26.60 -9.31
N ASP A 130 0.36 -27.46 -9.44
CA ASP A 130 -0.58 -27.43 -10.57
C ASP A 130 -1.40 -26.13 -10.59
N TYR A 131 -1.71 -25.56 -9.43
CA TYR A 131 -2.34 -24.24 -9.32
C TYR A 131 -1.44 -23.13 -9.87
N ILE A 132 -0.15 -23.12 -9.51
CA ILE A 132 0.83 -22.14 -9.99
C ILE A 132 1.02 -22.27 -11.50
N GLU A 133 1.28 -23.47 -11.99
CA GLU A 133 1.48 -23.75 -13.43
C GLU A 133 0.28 -23.29 -14.25
N LYS A 134 -0.92 -23.61 -13.80
CA LYS A 134 -2.16 -23.17 -14.45
C LYS A 134 -2.29 -21.64 -14.46
N ARG A 135 -1.96 -20.97 -13.36
CA ARG A 135 -2.00 -19.51 -13.26
C ARG A 135 -1.00 -18.87 -14.24
N ASN A 136 0.22 -19.39 -14.29
CA ASN A 136 1.28 -18.90 -15.19
C ASN A 136 0.89 -19.11 -16.66
N TYR A 137 0.35 -20.29 -16.99
CA TYR A 137 -0.13 -20.58 -18.33
C TYR A 137 -1.27 -19.64 -18.77
N ILE A 138 -2.25 -19.36 -17.89
CA ILE A 138 -3.30 -18.39 -18.17
C ILE A 138 -2.73 -16.97 -18.34
N SER A 139 -1.71 -16.60 -17.55
CA SER A 139 -1.03 -15.30 -17.67
C SER A 139 -0.33 -15.14 -19.03
N GLU A 140 0.36 -16.17 -19.50
CA GLU A 140 0.96 -16.17 -20.85
C GLU A 140 -0.09 -16.09 -21.95
N LEU A 141 -1.18 -16.87 -21.85
CA LEU A 141 -2.29 -16.78 -22.80
C LEU A 141 -2.90 -15.38 -22.84
N LYS A 142 -3.06 -14.71 -21.69
CA LYS A 142 -3.51 -13.32 -21.61
C LYS A 142 -2.60 -12.38 -22.37
N LYS A 143 -1.28 -12.44 -22.16
CA LYS A 143 -0.31 -11.60 -22.88
C LYS A 143 -0.46 -11.76 -24.38
N ILE A 144 -0.57 -13.01 -24.85
CA ILE A 144 -0.74 -13.31 -26.28
C ILE A 144 -2.09 -12.77 -26.79
N ILE A 145 -3.20 -12.97 -26.07
CA ILE A 145 -4.51 -12.42 -26.44
C ILE A 145 -4.46 -10.90 -26.55
N PHE A 146 -3.87 -10.20 -25.58
CA PHE A 146 -3.82 -8.73 -25.62
C PHE A 146 -2.94 -8.22 -26.76
N TYR A 147 -1.86 -8.93 -27.09
CA TYR A 147 -0.96 -8.57 -28.17
C TYR A 147 -1.52 -8.90 -29.58
N LYS A 148 -1.98 -10.13 -29.79
CA LYS A 148 -2.45 -10.64 -31.09
C LYS A 148 -3.95 -10.46 -31.32
N LYS A 149 -4.71 -10.07 -30.31
CA LYS A 149 -6.18 -9.93 -30.28
C LYS A 149 -6.97 -11.23 -30.47
N GLN A 150 -6.31 -12.32 -30.87
CA GLN A 150 -6.91 -13.63 -31.08
C GLN A 150 -5.95 -14.76 -30.69
N ILE A 151 -6.52 -15.87 -30.20
CA ILE A 151 -5.80 -17.13 -29.99
C ILE A 151 -6.65 -18.31 -30.47
N ILE A 152 -6.00 -19.40 -30.87
CA ILE A 152 -6.66 -20.66 -31.23
C ILE A 152 -6.17 -21.74 -30.26
N LEU A 153 -7.09 -22.33 -29.50
CA LEU A 153 -6.79 -23.47 -28.62
C LEU A 153 -6.97 -24.77 -29.42
N GLN A 154 -5.88 -25.49 -29.67
CA GLN A 154 -5.90 -26.77 -30.42
C GLN A 154 -5.61 -27.96 -29.51
N GLY A 155 -6.13 -29.13 -29.86
CA GLY A 155 -5.87 -30.40 -29.15
C GLY A 155 -6.97 -31.45 -29.33
N PRO A 156 -6.71 -32.72 -28.98
CA PRO A 156 -7.68 -33.82 -29.08
C PRO A 156 -9.01 -33.56 -28.33
N PRO A 157 -10.11 -34.27 -28.66
CA PRO A 157 -11.36 -34.22 -27.89
C PRO A 157 -11.12 -34.54 -26.40
N GLY A 158 -11.88 -33.91 -25.49
CA GLY A 158 -11.78 -34.18 -24.04
C GLY A 158 -10.63 -33.48 -23.28
N THR A 159 -9.71 -32.80 -23.96
CA THR A 159 -8.55 -32.10 -23.34
C THR A 159 -8.87 -30.80 -22.61
N GLY A 160 -10.15 -30.47 -22.41
CA GLY A 160 -10.56 -29.32 -21.60
C GLY A 160 -10.40 -27.94 -22.27
N LYS A 161 -10.22 -27.85 -23.59
CA LYS A 161 -10.12 -26.58 -24.33
C LYS A 161 -11.24 -25.59 -24.00
N THR A 162 -12.49 -26.06 -23.98
CA THR A 162 -13.66 -25.23 -23.62
C THR A 162 -13.58 -24.71 -22.19
N ARG A 163 -13.14 -25.55 -21.25
CA ARG A 163 -12.93 -25.16 -19.84
C ARG A 163 -11.82 -24.13 -19.71
N LEU A 164 -10.72 -24.31 -20.45
CA LEU A 164 -9.61 -23.36 -20.50
C LEU A 164 -10.03 -22.02 -21.09
N ALA A 165 -10.78 -22.02 -22.20
CA ALA A 165 -11.30 -20.80 -22.80
C ALA A 165 -12.16 -20.01 -21.81
N LYS A 166 -13.08 -20.69 -21.10
CA LYS A 166 -13.88 -20.07 -20.04
C LYS A 166 -13.01 -19.51 -18.92
N GLN A 167 -12.03 -20.27 -18.43
CA GLN A 167 -11.12 -19.81 -17.37
C GLN A 167 -10.28 -18.60 -17.80
N VAL A 168 -9.80 -18.56 -19.04
CA VAL A 168 -9.07 -17.42 -19.59
C VAL A 168 -9.99 -16.21 -19.70
N ALA A 169 -11.22 -16.39 -20.21
CA ALA A 169 -12.22 -15.32 -20.27
C ALA A 169 -12.56 -14.78 -18.87
N ASP A 170 -12.89 -15.66 -17.92
CA ASP A 170 -13.16 -15.30 -16.53
C ASP A 170 -11.97 -14.58 -15.90
N ASN A 171 -10.73 -15.02 -16.18
CA ASN A 171 -9.54 -14.36 -15.65
C ASN A 171 -9.31 -12.99 -16.31
N ILE A 172 -9.59 -12.84 -17.61
CA ILE A 172 -9.52 -11.55 -18.32
C ILE A 172 -10.55 -10.59 -17.73
N ILE A 173 -11.79 -11.05 -17.54
CA ILE A 173 -12.89 -10.22 -17.07
C ILE A 173 -12.71 -9.89 -15.58
N ASN A 174 -12.43 -10.87 -14.72
CA ASN A 174 -12.50 -10.73 -13.26
C ASN A 174 -11.14 -10.53 -12.55
N ASN A 175 -10.00 -10.90 -13.15
CA ASN A 175 -8.66 -10.83 -12.53
C ASN A 175 -7.74 -9.78 -13.19
N ASN A 176 -8.31 -8.77 -13.83
CA ASN A 176 -7.59 -7.54 -14.15
C ASN A 176 -7.89 -6.53 -13.03
N PRO A 177 -6.90 -6.02 -12.26
CA PRO A 177 -7.12 -4.83 -11.43
C PRO A 177 -7.56 -3.61 -12.26
N GLN A 178 -7.37 -3.67 -13.58
CA GLN A 178 -7.89 -2.76 -14.61
C GLN A 178 -9.38 -2.95 -14.97
N ASN A 179 -10.05 -4.03 -14.52
CA ASN A 179 -11.45 -4.33 -14.83
C ASN A 179 -12.40 -4.24 -13.63
N LEU A 180 -11.87 -4.04 -12.42
CA LEU A 180 -12.71 -3.63 -11.30
C LEU A 180 -13.11 -2.18 -11.53
N SER A 181 -14.41 -1.90 -11.44
CA SER A 181 -14.87 -0.52 -11.42
C SER A 181 -14.20 0.21 -10.24
N PRO A 182 -13.97 1.53 -10.34
CA PRO A 182 -13.46 2.34 -9.25
C PRO A 182 -14.16 2.07 -7.90
N LYS A 183 -15.48 1.86 -7.93
CA LYS A 183 -16.29 1.53 -6.74
C LYS A 183 -15.98 0.16 -6.15
N GLU A 184 -15.76 -0.86 -6.98
CA GLU A 184 -15.38 -2.20 -6.49
C GLU A 184 -13.98 -2.23 -5.89
N LEU A 185 -13.03 -1.45 -6.43
CA LEU A 185 -11.70 -1.29 -5.85
C LEU A 185 -11.78 -0.69 -4.44
N ILE A 186 -12.58 0.37 -4.30
CA ILE A 186 -12.82 1.03 -3.00
C ILE A 186 -13.52 0.05 -2.05
N GLU A 187 -14.56 -0.66 -2.50
CA GLU A 187 -15.26 -1.62 -1.67
C GLU A 187 -14.36 -2.77 -1.20
N ASN A 188 -13.47 -3.27 -2.06
CA ASN A 188 -12.50 -4.29 -1.70
C ASN A 188 -11.46 -3.78 -0.69
N PHE A 189 -11.05 -2.52 -0.78
CA PHE A 189 -10.18 -1.89 0.22
C PHE A 189 -10.83 -1.95 1.61
N PHE A 190 -12.08 -1.51 1.74
CA PHE A 190 -12.81 -1.55 3.01
C PHE A 190 -13.06 -2.98 3.52
N LYS A 191 -13.38 -3.94 2.63
CA LYS A 191 -13.51 -5.36 3.00
C LYS A 191 -12.22 -5.99 3.48
N SER A 192 -11.07 -5.52 2.99
CA SER A 192 -9.77 -6.05 3.39
C SER A 192 -9.41 -5.71 4.84
N GLY A 193 -9.94 -4.59 5.35
CA GLY A 193 -9.81 -4.17 6.75
C GLY A 193 -8.36 -4.06 7.24
N ARG A 194 -7.44 -3.60 6.38
CA ARG A 194 -6.02 -3.46 6.73
C ARG A 194 -5.67 -1.98 6.92
N SER A 195 -5.52 -1.56 8.16
CA SER A 195 -4.87 -0.30 8.51
C SER A 195 -3.35 -0.46 8.59
N ASP A 196 -2.61 0.63 8.36
CA ASP A 196 -1.19 0.70 8.72
C ASP A 196 -1.06 1.33 10.12
N GLU A 197 -1.11 0.49 11.15
CA GLU A 197 -1.10 0.92 12.56
C GLU A 197 0.08 1.86 12.86
N LYS A 198 1.29 1.48 12.42
CA LYS A 198 2.51 2.27 12.65
C LYS A 198 2.44 3.64 11.97
N TYR A 199 1.91 3.70 10.75
CA TYR A 199 1.74 4.96 10.05
C TYR A 199 0.71 5.87 10.74
N ASN A 200 -0.41 5.31 11.19
CA ASN A 200 -1.46 6.05 11.90
C ASN A 200 -1.02 6.54 13.29
N GLU A 201 -0.25 5.75 14.03
CA GLU A 201 0.33 6.16 15.32
C GLU A 201 1.27 7.35 15.17
N ASN A 202 2.15 7.34 14.17
CA ASN A 202 3.04 8.47 13.88
C ASN A 202 2.25 9.74 13.57
N PHE A 203 1.17 9.62 12.79
CA PHE A 203 0.30 10.74 12.49
C PHE A 203 -0.39 11.29 13.75
N LYS A 204 -0.95 10.40 14.58
CA LYS A 204 -1.60 10.79 15.82
C LYS A 204 -0.64 11.56 16.73
N SER A 205 0.58 11.06 16.90
CA SER A 205 1.63 11.74 17.66
C SER A 205 1.97 13.13 17.09
N ARG A 206 2.03 13.28 15.76
CA ARG A 206 2.25 14.59 15.12
C ARG A 206 1.11 15.57 15.32
N LEU A 207 -0.15 15.11 15.33
CA LEU A 207 -1.27 15.97 15.69
C LEU A 207 -1.22 16.39 17.17
N GLU A 208 -0.90 15.46 18.07
CA GLU A 208 -0.73 15.77 19.49
C GLU A 208 0.33 16.86 19.69
N GLU A 209 1.50 16.73 19.04
CA GLU A 209 2.54 17.76 19.03
C GLU A 209 2.02 19.10 18.46
N PHE A 210 1.31 19.07 17.32
CA PHE A 210 0.70 20.27 16.76
C PHE A 210 -0.27 20.96 17.74
N TYR A 211 -1.05 20.21 18.51
CA TYR A 211 -1.96 20.76 19.51
C TYR A 211 -1.25 21.34 20.74
N GLU A 212 -0.04 20.89 21.05
CA GLU A 212 0.78 21.50 22.11
C GLU A 212 1.29 22.88 21.69
N TYR A 213 1.71 23.05 20.43
CA TYR A 213 2.13 24.35 19.89
C TYR A 213 0.95 25.28 19.60
N PHE A 214 -0.14 24.75 19.05
CA PHE A 214 -1.31 25.52 18.61
C PHE A 214 -2.60 24.93 19.20
N PRO A 215 -2.77 24.99 20.53
CA PRO A 215 -4.02 24.59 21.15
C PRO A 215 -5.16 25.51 20.72
N LYS A 216 -6.38 24.97 20.75
CA LYS A 216 -7.60 25.76 20.54
C LYS A 216 -7.62 26.96 21.50
N ASN A 217 -8.16 28.09 21.05
CA ASN A 217 -8.38 29.31 21.83
C ASN A 217 -7.11 30.10 22.21
N GLN A 218 -5.94 29.75 21.66
CA GLN A 218 -4.69 30.47 21.97
C GLN A 218 -4.13 31.32 20.82
N PHE A 219 -4.80 31.35 19.66
CA PHE A 219 -4.34 32.20 18.55
C PHE A 219 -4.38 33.69 18.86
N SER A 220 -5.15 34.12 19.88
CA SER A 220 -5.15 35.51 20.33
C SER A 220 -3.78 35.98 20.83
N LYS A 221 -3.02 35.08 21.45
CA LYS A 221 -1.69 35.34 22.03
C LYS A 221 -0.54 35.22 21.03
N MET A 222 -0.76 34.51 19.93
CA MET A 222 0.19 34.28 18.85
C MET A 222 0.80 35.60 18.36
N ASP A 223 2.10 35.70 18.15
CA ASP A 223 2.68 36.86 17.47
C ASP A 223 2.84 36.61 15.96
N ILE A 224 3.56 37.50 15.25
CA ILE A 224 3.80 37.32 13.82
C ILE A 224 4.77 36.17 13.53
N ASP A 225 5.74 35.94 14.42
CA ASP A 225 6.76 34.89 14.28
C ASP A 225 6.18 33.50 14.53
N ASP A 226 5.19 33.41 15.40
CA ASP A 226 4.42 32.20 15.64
C ASP A 226 3.51 31.83 14.46
N TYR A 227 3.10 32.80 13.62
CA TYR A 227 2.23 32.53 12.47
C TYR A 227 3.02 32.18 11.20
N CYS A 228 4.05 32.98 10.91
CA CYS A 228 4.55 33.23 9.57
C CYS A 228 5.66 32.26 9.11
N ILE A 229 5.57 31.73 7.90
CA ILE A 229 6.64 30.92 7.28
C ILE A 229 7.74 31.81 6.68
N GLY A 230 8.96 31.26 6.54
CA GLY A 230 10.06 31.89 5.80
C GLY A 230 11.30 32.22 6.65
N ARG A 231 11.15 32.23 7.97
CA ARG A 231 12.30 32.13 8.88
C ARG A 231 12.80 30.69 8.96
N ASN A 232 14.06 30.52 9.34
CA ASN A 232 14.65 29.19 9.56
C ASN A 232 14.16 28.56 10.89
N ASN A 233 12.88 28.74 11.25
CA ASN A 233 12.22 28.13 12.40
C ASN A 233 11.16 27.12 11.93
N SER A 234 11.09 25.99 12.63
CA SER A 234 10.18 24.88 12.34
C SER A 234 9.07 24.77 13.38
N THR A 235 8.66 25.90 13.96
CA THR A 235 7.71 25.95 15.07
C THR A 235 6.51 26.85 14.80
N ASN A 236 6.51 27.62 13.71
CA ASN A 236 5.41 28.51 13.36
C ASN A 236 4.23 27.75 12.73
N PHE A 237 3.03 28.36 12.79
CA PHE A 237 1.77 27.76 12.38
C PHE A 237 1.77 27.38 10.90
N CYS A 238 2.20 28.29 10.02
CA CYS A 238 2.23 28.02 8.58
C CYS A 238 3.19 26.87 8.22
N TRP A 239 4.33 26.75 8.93
CA TRP A 239 5.24 25.62 8.80
C TRP A 239 4.60 24.32 9.25
N TRP A 240 3.89 24.30 10.38
CA TRP A 240 3.18 23.12 10.86
C TRP A 240 2.13 22.64 9.87
N ILE A 241 1.34 23.57 9.33
CA ILE A 241 0.31 23.28 8.34
C ILE A 241 0.90 22.74 7.01
N GLU A 242 2.04 23.26 6.56
CA GLU A 242 2.68 22.84 5.30
C GLU A 242 3.52 21.57 5.45
N ARG A 243 4.36 21.52 6.48
CA ARG A 243 5.46 20.56 6.62
C ARG A 243 5.32 19.67 7.85
N GLY A 244 4.94 20.24 9.00
CA GLY A 244 4.76 19.45 10.22
C GLY A 244 3.68 18.37 10.10
N LEU A 245 2.63 18.67 9.33
CA LEU A 245 1.50 17.79 9.04
C LEU A 245 1.42 17.40 7.56
N ASP A 246 2.53 17.33 6.85
CA ASP A 246 2.59 17.06 5.40
C ASP A 246 2.02 15.69 5.01
N LYS A 247 2.24 14.69 5.87
CA LYS A 247 1.78 13.30 5.75
C LYS A 247 0.27 13.14 5.98
N TYR A 248 -0.40 14.16 6.51
CA TYR A 248 -1.83 14.16 6.72
C TYR A 248 -2.50 15.27 5.92
N GLY A 249 -3.07 14.91 4.77
CA GLY A 249 -3.68 15.88 3.87
C GLY A 249 -2.70 17.00 3.49
N LYS A 250 -1.70 16.63 2.69
CA LYS A 250 -0.66 17.54 2.21
C LYS A 250 -1.25 18.86 1.73
N PHE A 251 -0.73 19.96 2.24
CA PHE A 251 -1.02 21.30 1.79
C PHE A 251 0.25 21.91 1.20
N THR A 252 0.17 22.43 -0.03
CA THR A 252 1.31 23.05 -0.68
C THR A 252 0.84 24.35 -1.33
N PRO A 253 1.17 25.51 -0.74
CA PRO A 253 0.81 26.80 -1.31
C PRO A 253 1.69 27.17 -2.51
N GLY A 254 2.74 26.40 -2.80
CA GLY A 254 3.63 26.57 -3.95
C GLY A 254 4.77 27.55 -3.67
N ASN A 255 4.45 28.82 -3.40
CA ASN A 255 5.41 29.83 -2.97
C ASN A 255 4.94 30.52 -1.68
N SER A 256 5.87 31.12 -0.93
CA SER A 256 5.58 31.79 0.34
C SER A 256 4.61 32.97 0.17
N GLY A 257 4.63 33.64 -0.99
CA GLY A 257 3.71 34.72 -1.37
C GLY A 257 2.24 34.32 -1.44
N ASN A 258 1.94 33.02 -1.40
CA ASN A 258 0.58 32.50 -1.33
C ASN A 258 0.05 32.36 0.11
N TYR A 259 0.85 32.60 1.13
CA TYR A 259 0.35 32.89 2.48
C TYR A 259 -0.16 34.34 2.56
N LEU A 260 -0.92 34.67 3.62
CA LEU A 260 -1.34 36.05 3.83
C LEU A 260 -0.16 36.94 4.24
N ILE A 261 0.67 36.42 5.15
CA ILE A 261 1.90 37.05 5.63
C ILE A 261 3.01 36.01 5.54
N TYR A 262 4.16 36.38 5.00
CA TYR A 262 5.36 35.55 4.93
C TYR A 262 6.62 36.39 5.17
N TYR A 263 7.69 35.78 5.67
CA TYR A 263 8.98 36.45 5.82
C TYR A 263 9.76 36.35 4.51
N SER A 264 10.12 37.49 3.92
CA SER A 264 10.94 37.56 2.73
C SER A 264 12.41 37.53 3.11
N LYS A 265 13.13 36.50 2.68
CA LYS A 265 14.60 36.46 2.84
C LYS A 265 15.32 37.54 2.02
N GLU A 266 14.70 38.00 0.94
CA GLU A 266 15.25 39.03 0.06
C GLU A 266 15.16 40.43 0.71
N ASP A 267 14.05 40.73 1.37
CA ASP A 267 13.84 42.04 2.01
C ASP A 267 14.25 42.05 3.49
N GLU A 268 14.54 40.87 4.04
CA GLU A 268 14.74 40.66 5.48
C GLU A 268 13.58 41.19 6.35
N ASP A 269 12.35 41.17 5.80
CA ASP A 269 11.14 41.67 6.46
C ASP A 269 9.89 40.85 6.08
N TYR A 270 8.83 41.01 6.85
CA TYR A 270 7.52 40.41 6.60
C TYR A 270 6.79 41.13 5.46
N ARG A 271 6.27 40.34 4.52
CA ARG A 271 5.48 40.85 3.39
C ARG A 271 4.01 40.47 3.52
N LEU A 272 3.15 41.39 3.11
CA LEU A 272 1.71 41.23 2.95
C LEU A 272 1.34 41.51 1.49
N THR A 273 1.16 40.46 0.69
CA THR A 273 0.96 40.59 -0.77
C THR A 273 -0.50 40.57 -1.18
N LYS A 274 -1.38 39.94 -0.41
CA LYS A 274 -2.80 39.72 -0.78
C LYS A 274 -3.74 40.87 -0.42
N PHE A 275 -3.28 41.83 0.39
CA PHE A 275 -4.07 42.97 0.84
C PHE A 275 -3.29 44.28 0.60
N PRO A 276 -3.19 44.74 -0.65
CA PRO A 276 -2.47 45.97 -0.96
C PRO A 276 -3.09 47.17 -0.22
N GLY A 277 -2.24 48.03 0.35
CA GLY A 277 -2.66 49.21 1.11
C GLY A 277 -3.08 48.94 2.56
N LYS A 278 -2.97 47.70 3.05
CA LYS A 278 -3.12 47.35 4.47
C LYS A 278 -1.76 47.12 5.12
N SER A 279 -1.68 47.38 6.42
CA SER A 279 -0.50 47.04 7.22
C SER A 279 -0.64 45.65 7.83
N ILE A 280 0.48 45.05 8.25
CA ILE A 280 0.44 43.78 8.99
C ILE A 280 -0.31 43.93 10.32
N SER A 281 -0.20 45.07 10.99
CA SER A 281 -0.98 45.37 12.20
C SER A 281 -2.49 45.38 11.98
N ASP A 282 -2.96 45.67 10.76
CA ASP A 282 -4.39 45.61 10.43
C ASP A 282 -4.86 44.16 10.18
N ILE A 283 -4.01 43.33 9.58
CA ILE A 283 -4.38 42.00 9.10
C ILE A 283 -4.12 40.91 10.14
N LEU A 284 -3.06 41.02 10.95
CA LEU A 284 -2.71 40.00 11.93
C LEU A 284 -3.86 39.74 12.94
N PRO A 285 -4.56 40.75 13.50
CA PRO A 285 -5.71 40.51 14.36
C PRO A 285 -6.84 39.73 13.67
N LEU A 286 -7.08 39.98 12.37
CA LEU A 286 -8.09 39.26 11.59
C LEU A 286 -7.69 37.79 11.36
N ILE A 287 -6.41 37.52 11.15
CA ILE A 287 -5.87 36.16 11.04
C ILE A 287 -6.09 35.40 12.35
N LYS A 288 -5.73 36.00 13.49
CA LYS A 288 -5.91 35.39 14.82
C LYS A 288 -7.38 35.05 15.09
N ASP A 289 -8.28 36.00 14.83
CA ASP A 289 -9.72 35.82 14.99
C ASP A 289 -10.25 34.69 14.09
N ALA A 290 -9.83 34.67 12.82
CA ALA A 290 -10.23 33.62 11.89
C ALA A 290 -9.74 32.22 12.29
N LEU A 291 -8.51 32.10 12.79
CA LEU A 291 -7.96 30.83 13.28
C LEU A 291 -8.68 30.34 14.55
N ASN A 292 -8.98 31.24 15.50
CA ASN A 292 -9.81 30.88 16.67
C ASN A 292 -11.19 30.40 16.22
N LYS A 293 -11.88 31.15 15.35
CA LYS A 293 -13.20 30.80 14.83
C LYS A 293 -13.23 29.43 14.14
N LEU A 294 -12.24 29.11 13.31
CA LEU A 294 -12.14 27.80 12.67
C LEU A 294 -11.83 26.68 13.66
N SER A 295 -10.82 26.86 14.52
CA SER A 295 -10.33 25.81 15.42
C SER A 295 -11.28 25.47 16.56
N GLU A 296 -12.16 26.41 16.95
CA GLU A 296 -13.15 26.25 18.02
C GLU A 296 -14.53 25.85 17.52
N ASN A 297 -15.03 26.59 16.54
CA ASN A 297 -16.45 26.61 16.19
C ASN A 297 -16.71 26.20 14.74
N GLU A 298 -15.67 25.85 13.98
CA GLU A 298 -15.77 25.50 12.56
C GLU A 298 -16.46 26.61 11.73
N ASP A 299 -16.36 27.88 12.14
CA ASP A 299 -17.01 29.02 11.47
C ASP A 299 -16.30 29.37 10.16
N ILE A 300 -16.83 28.82 9.08
CA ILE A 300 -16.33 28.96 7.72
C ILE A 300 -16.79 30.26 7.05
N VAL A 301 -17.98 30.78 7.40
CA VAL A 301 -18.66 31.82 6.61
C VAL A 301 -17.86 33.12 6.63
N GLN A 302 -17.40 33.54 7.80
CA GLN A 302 -16.59 34.75 7.91
C GLN A 302 -15.16 34.51 7.42
N VAL A 303 -14.63 33.31 7.66
CA VAL A 303 -13.23 32.98 7.41
C VAL A 303 -12.92 32.77 5.92
N SER A 304 -13.90 32.33 5.14
CA SER A 304 -13.81 32.23 3.67
C SER A 304 -13.53 33.57 2.96
N LYS A 305 -13.75 34.71 3.64
CA LYS A 305 -13.39 36.04 3.14
C LYS A 305 -11.89 36.33 3.25
N LEU A 306 -11.18 35.58 4.10
CA LEU A 306 -9.78 35.81 4.44
C LEU A 306 -8.87 34.69 3.92
N PHE A 307 -9.27 33.43 4.10
CA PHE A 307 -8.50 32.27 3.68
C PHE A 307 -9.15 31.57 2.48
N GLY A 308 -8.31 30.95 1.64
CA GLY A 308 -8.79 30.10 0.56
C GLY A 308 -9.27 28.74 1.07
N ASP A 309 -10.25 28.14 0.38
CA ASP A 309 -10.89 26.87 0.75
C ASP A 309 -9.90 25.76 1.15
N SER A 310 -8.82 25.56 0.38
CA SER A 310 -7.85 24.50 0.67
C SER A 310 -7.10 24.71 1.98
N PHE A 311 -6.82 25.96 2.35
CA PHE A 311 -6.18 26.27 3.64
C PHE A 311 -7.19 26.08 4.78
N ILE A 312 -8.44 26.50 4.57
CA ILE A 312 -9.53 26.28 5.54
C ILE A 312 -9.73 24.78 5.80
N ILE A 313 -9.86 23.96 4.76
CA ILE A 313 -10.05 22.51 4.88
C ILE A 313 -8.86 21.87 5.61
N LYS A 314 -7.64 22.30 5.30
CA LYS A 314 -6.43 21.81 5.98
C LYS A 314 -6.45 22.15 7.48
N ILE A 315 -6.85 23.35 7.86
CA ILE A 315 -6.98 23.70 9.28
C ILE A 315 -8.07 22.85 9.94
N LEU A 316 -9.23 22.72 9.27
CA LEU A 316 -10.37 21.96 9.79
C LEU A 316 -10.05 20.48 9.98
N ASN A 317 -9.42 19.81 9.00
CA ASN A 317 -9.03 18.40 9.18
C ASN A 317 -7.90 18.22 10.20
N SER A 318 -7.06 19.25 10.43
CA SER A 318 -6.04 19.20 11.47
C SER A 318 -6.62 19.32 12.88
N TYR A 319 -7.75 20.01 13.08
CA TYR A 319 -8.42 20.13 14.39
C TYR A 319 -9.62 19.20 14.60
N TYR A 320 -10.19 18.69 13.50
CA TYR A 320 -11.38 17.85 13.46
C TYR A 320 -11.20 16.72 12.42
N PRO A 321 -10.22 15.82 12.62
CA PRO A 321 -9.87 14.77 11.65
C PRO A 321 -10.99 13.75 11.37
N GLU A 322 -11.97 13.67 12.28
CA GLU A 322 -13.17 12.81 12.13
C GLU A 322 -14.30 13.48 11.34
N LYS A 323 -14.26 14.80 11.14
CA LYS A 323 -15.33 15.57 10.47
C LYS A 323 -14.96 16.05 9.07
N TYR A 324 -13.67 16.19 8.79
CA TYR A 324 -13.18 16.71 7.52
C TYR A 324 -12.14 15.76 6.95
N PHE A 325 -12.36 15.36 5.70
CA PHE A 325 -11.50 14.41 5.02
C PHE A 325 -10.12 15.04 4.73
N PRO A 326 -9.00 14.31 4.82
CA PRO A 326 -7.66 14.88 4.59
C PRO A 326 -7.33 15.15 3.11
N ILE A 327 -8.28 15.70 2.33
CA ILE A 327 -8.06 16.16 0.95
C ILE A 327 -8.53 17.60 0.81
N ASN A 328 -7.56 18.49 0.58
CA ASN A 328 -7.78 19.94 0.62
C ASN A 328 -8.13 20.56 -0.74
N GLY A 329 -7.68 19.94 -1.83
CA GLY A 329 -7.77 20.49 -3.18
C GLY A 329 -9.12 20.25 -3.84
N ARG A 330 -9.72 21.29 -4.42
CA ARG A 330 -11.01 21.18 -5.12
C ARG A 330 -10.98 20.16 -6.26
N THR A 331 -9.90 20.12 -7.06
CA THR A 331 -9.77 19.18 -8.18
C THR A 331 -9.87 17.73 -7.71
N SER A 332 -9.10 17.35 -6.68
CA SER A 332 -9.16 16.02 -6.08
C SER A 332 -10.54 15.68 -5.53
N LEU A 333 -11.17 16.62 -4.82
CA LEU A 333 -12.52 16.42 -4.28
C LEU A 333 -13.55 16.21 -5.40
N VAL A 334 -13.52 17.02 -6.46
CA VAL A 334 -14.42 16.86 -7.61
C VAL A 334 -14.21 15.51 -8.30
N ASN A 335 -12.96 15.09 -8.48
CA ASN A 335 -12.65 13.81 -9.11
C ASN A 335 -13.10 12.61 -8.25
N LEU A 336 -13.00 12.71 -6.93
CA LEU A 336 -13.61 11.73 -6.04
C LEU A 336 -15.13 11.68 -6.19
N MET A 337 -15.81 12.83 -6.22
CA MET A 337 -17.26 12.85 -6.42
C MET A 337 -17.67 12.22 -7.76
N LYS A 338 -16.88 12.39 -8.83
CA LYS A 338 -17.09 11.67 -10.10
C LYS A 338 -16.96 10.16 -9.94
N ILE A 339 -15.91 9.69 -9.26
CA ILE A 339 -15.68 8.25 -8.98
C ILE A 339 -16.89 7.62 -8.27
N PHE A 340 -17.51 8.37 -7.35
CA PHE A 340 -18.70 7.90 -6.62
C PHE A 340 -20.03 8.13 -7.33
N ASP A 341 -20.03 8.72 -8.53
CA ASP A 341 -21.23 9.19 -9.26
C ASP A 341 -22.10 10.13 -8.41
N LYS A 342 -21.48 11.02 -7.63
CA LYS A 342 -22.16 12.00 -6.77
C LYS A 342 -22.14 13.39 -7.40
N PRO A 343 -23.14 14.26 -7.11
CA PRO A 343 -23.16 15.63 -7.61
C PRO A 343 -21.94 16.45 -7.13
N PHE A 344 -21.38 17.27 -8.01
CA PHE A 344 -20.24 18.16 -7.69
C PHE A 344 -20.36 19.56 -8.30
N LYS A 345 -21.23 19.75 -9.29
CA LYS A 345 -21.41 21.03 -9.98
C LYS A 345 -22.10 22.03 -9.05
N LYS A 346 -21.60 23.27 -9.00
CA LYS A 346 -22.13 24.37 -8.16
C LYS A 346 -22.14 24.07 -6.65
N ILE A 347 -21.31 23.13 -6.19
CA ILE A 347 -21.13 22.84 -4.76
C ILE A 347 -19.81 23.46 -4.29
N ALA A 348 -19.86 24.14 -3.14
CA ALA A 348 -18.69 24.77 -2.50
C ALA A 348 -17.65 23.70 -2.11
N THR A 349 -16.36 24.05 -2.14
CA THR A 349 -15.28 23.07 -1.94
C THR A 349 -15.34 22.39 -0.58
N ILE A 350 -15.70 23.14 0.46
CA ILE A 350 -15.83 22.62 1.83
C ILE A 350 -16.97 21.61 1.94
N GLU A 351 -18.08 21.84 1.23
CA GLU A 351 -19.22 20.91 1.19
C GLU A 351 -18.90 19.65 0.37
N LEU A 352 -18.03 19.75 -0.66
CA LEU A 352 -17.48 18.58 -1.33
C LEU A 352 -16.63 17.74 -0.36
N ASN A 353 -15.80 18.38 0.48
CA ASN A 353 -14.99 17.68 1.47
C ASN A 353 -15.84 16.92 2.49
N LYS A 354 -16.87 17.57 3.06
CA LYS A 354 -17.85 16.91 3.94
C LYS A 354 -18.57 15.76 3.25
N SER A 355 -18.91 15.91 1.97
CA SER A 355 -19.53 14.83 1.18
C SER A 355 -18.60 13.62 1.07
N VAL A 356 -17.30 13.84 0.86
CA VAL A 356 -16.29 12.76 0.84
C VAL A 356 -16.12 12.13 2.23
N GLN A 357 -16.14 12.91 3.30
CA GLN A 357 -16.15 12.38 4.67
C GLN A 357 -17.35 11.46 4.91
N ASN A 358 -18.56 11.91 4.56
CA ASN A 358 -19.77 11.10 4.69
C ASN A 358 -19.69 9.79 3.89
N ILE A 359 -19.08 9.83 2.69
CA ILE A 359 -18.84 8.61 1.91
C ILE A 359 -17.90 7.66 2.66
N PHE A 360 -16.81 8.17 3.24
CA PHE A 360 -15.93 7.35 4.08
C PHE A 360 -16.70 6.71 5.25
N ASP A 361 -17.52 7.50 5.96
CA ASP A 361 -18.32 7.02 7.09
C ASP A 361 -19.33 5.95 6.65
N GLU A 362 -20.00 6.13 5.50
CA GLU A 362 -20.90 5.13 4.90
C GLU A 362 -20.19 3.79 4.67
N TYR A 363 -19.00 3.81 4.07
CA TYR A 363 -18.22 2.59 3.82
C TYR A 363 -17.68 1.96 5.10
N LYS A 364 -17.20 2.76 6.05
CA LYS A 364 -16.70 2.28 7.34
C LYS A 364 -17.81 1.65 8.19
N ASN A 365 -19.02 2.22 8.16
CA ASN A 365 -20.20 1.64 8.80
C ASN A 365 -20.64 0.33 8.12
N LYS A 366 -20.53 0.25 6.79
CA LYS A 366 -20.88 -0.96 6.03
C LYS A 366 -19.87 -2.09 6.22
N TYR A 367 -18.58 -1.76 6.37
CA TYR A 367 -17.49 -2.70 6.60
C TYR A 367 -16.65 -2.28 7.83
N PRO A 368 -17.16 -2.55 9.05
CA PRO A 368 -16.49 -2.17 10.28
C PRO A 368 -15.06 -2.70 10.35
N SER A 369 -14.10 -1.81 10.52
CA SER A 369 -12.67 -2.08 10.59
C SER A 369 -11.94 -0.94 11.31
N ASP A 370 -10.64 -1.13 11.54
CA ASP A 370 -9.69 -0.15 12.07
C ASP A 370 -9.28 0.94 11.05
N ILE A 371 -9.67 0.81 9.77
CA ILE A 371 -9.36 1.75 8.70
C ILE A 371 -9.68 3.19 9.09
N THR A 372 -8.70 4.08 8.89
CA THR A 372 -8.80 5.52 9.15
C THR A 372 -9.04 6.32 7.87
N THR A 373 -9.38 7.61 8.02
CA THR A 373 -9.46 8.53 6.87
C THR A 373 -8.11 8.68 6.16
N LEU A 374 -7.01 8.51 6.91
CA LEU A 374 -5.65 8.58 6.38
C LEU A 374 -5.30 7.35 5.53
N ASP A 375 -5.63 6.15 6.00
CA ASP A 375 -5.50 4.91 5.22
C ASP A 375 -6.27 5.01 3.90
N PHE A 376 -7.49 5.53 3.98
CA PHE A 376 -8.32 5.67 2.80
C PHE A 376 -7.79 6.73 1.82
N MET A 377 -7.33 7.88 2.32
CA MET A 377 -6.67 8.89 1.49
C MET A 377 -5.46 8.30 0.75
N HIS A 378 -4.63 7.51 1.46
CA HIS A 378 -3.45 6.86 0.89
C HIS A 378 -3.83 5.89 -0.23
N PHE A 379 -4.80 5.03 0.05
CA PHE A 379 -5.35 4.12 -0.94
C PHE A 379 -5.83 4.88 -2.18
N LEU A 380 -6.60 5.95 -2.00
CA LEU A 380 -7.15 6.73 -3.11
C LEU A 380 -6.04 7.33 -4.00
N TYR A 381 -5.04 7.99 -3.42
CA TYR A 381 -3.92 8.55 -4.20
C TYR A 381 -2.99 7.48 -4.79
N SER A 382 -2.97 6.28 -4.23
CA SER A 382 -2.20 5.15 -4.80
C SER A 382 -2.88 4.55 -6.04
N ARG A 383 -4.20 4.69 -6.18
CA ARG A 383 -4.98 4.05 -7.25
C ARG A 383 -5.46 5.02 -8.32
N PHE A 384 -5.79 6.26 -7.94
CA PHE A 384 -6.44 7.24 -8.81
C PHE A 384 -5.57 8.48 -9.00
N ASP A 385 -5.53 9.01 -10.21
CA ASP A 385 -4.97 10.33 -10.50
C ASP A 385 -5.97 11.44 -10.14
N LEU A 386 -6.16 11.64 -8.84
CA LEU A 386 -7.10 12.64 -8.34
C LEU A 386 -6.71 14.08 -8.70
N LYS A 387 -5.44 14.34 -9.03
CA LYS A 387 -4.98 15.69 -9.36
C LYS A 387 -5.35 16.12 -10.77
N ASN A 388 -5.57 15.16 -11.67
CA ASN A 388 -5.91 15.43 -13.06
C ASN A 388 -7.36 15.01 -13.36
N ASP A 389 -7.57 13.79 -13.84
CA ASP A 389 -8.85 13.33 -14.39
C ASP A 389 -9.65 12.39 -13.45
N GLY A 390 -9.02 11.86 -12.41
CA GLY A 390 -9.61 10.89 -11.48
C GLY A 390 -9.58 9.45 -12.00
N ASN A 391 -8.90 9.18 -13.11
CA ASN A 391 -8.79 7.84 -13.68
C ASN A 391 -7.83 6.96 -12.87
N LEU A 392 -7.93 5.65 -13.06
CA LEU A 392 -6.97 4.69 -12.52
C LEU A 392 -5.61 4.87 -13.19
N TYR A 393 -4.52 4.69 -12.44
CA TYR A 393 -3.20 4.63 -13.05
C TYR A 393 -3.07 3.41 -13.97
N GLU A 394 -2.58 3.63 -15.21
CA GLU A 394 -2.50 2.59 -16.25
C GLU A 394 -1.52 1.43 -15.91
N ASP A 395 -0.58 1.64 -14.99
CA ASP A 395 0.39 0.63 -14.54
C ASP A 395 0.43 0.52 -13.02
N SER A 396 -0.04 -0.61 -12.47
CA SER A 396 0.17 -0.98 -11.06
C SER A 396 1.64 -1.25 -10.69
N LYS A 397 2.57 -1.11 -11.66
CA LYS A 397 4.03 -1.17 -11.46
C LYS A 397 4.68 0.20 -11.18
N LYS A 398 3.95 1.31 -11.25
CA LYS A 398 4.41 2.62 -10.76
C LYS A 398 3.89 2.89 -9.34
N LEU A 399 4.22 1.99 -8.41
CA LEU A 399 4.12 2.25 -6.99
C LEU A 399 5.45 1.81 -6.35
N MET A 400 6.54 2.46 -6.76
CA MET A 400 7.50 2.84 -5.74
C MET A 400 6.76 3.81 -4.82
N PHE A 401 6.86 3.59 -3.52
CA PHE A 401 6.73 4.67 -2.56
C PHE A 401 7.42 5.90 -3.16
N PRO A 402 6.78 7.07 -3.27
CA PRO A 402 7.54 8.26 -3.58
C PRO A 402 8.46 8.49 -2.38
N GLU A 403 9.67 7.91 -2.42
CA GLU A 403 10.80 8.23 -1.53
C GLU A 403 11.22 9.69 -1.67
N ASN A 404 10.63 10.44 -2.61
CA ASN A 404 10.84 11.88 -2.80
C ASN A 404 9.70 12.73 -2.23
N LEU A 405 9.26 12.37 -1.03
CA LEU A 405 8.43 13.21 -0.17
C LEU A 405 8.89 13.15 1.30
N LEU A 406 10.20 12.98 1.49
CA LEU A 406 10.92 13.24 2.74
C LEU A 406 11.26 14.73 2.87
#